data_AF-A0AAJ0UK93-F1
#
_entry.id   AF-A0AAJ0UK93-F1
#
_cell.length_a   1.000
_cell.length_b   1.000
_cell.length_c   1.000
_cell.angle_alpha   90.00
_cell.angle_beta   90.00
_cell.angle_gamma   90.00
#
_symmetry.space_group_name_H-M   'P 1'
#
loop_
_entity.id
_entity.type
_entity.pdbx_description
1 polymer ?
#
loop_
_entity_poly.entity_id
_entity_poly.type
_entity_poly.pdbx_seq_one_letter_code
_entity_poly.pdbx_strand_id
1 'polypeptide(L)'
;MERRRLMTIEEVAAASNIGSCLRFDTLLKIAPKFWQAWGIALDPEDPAVKQAAKDGYKIEWTEVGPEANNTVRDGANRAGLGDANGKMNEAMAKMLASRLGDPRQLLTIVDLGCGPGGSTLALHARIASGGKRLSVLIDPSKTPLANAARDVITAGWDVRASNTLVEEWLTEGYCHELSHADAVLMGASLHHMDVDLVLSALRKHLLSGALIGVADWCHPMLCSPAHFRMLAQTLDSMVEPGILARFDENFPTSEEERPNIMRETSLDRMALLSMAGKEGFWVCHALECKEKGVKPMFSPYEGHRPVTVWFDEFRRNGFGEIEVTSITQGNNLHTVFLLKA
;
A
#
# COMPACT_ATOMS: atom_id res chain seq x y z
N MET A 1 -2.11 -12.04 35.40
CA MET A 1 -1.92 -11.70 33.97
C MET A 1 -0.55 -12.24 33.60
N GLU A 2 -0.48 -13.46 33.07
CA GLU A 2 0.80 -14.07 32.66
C GLU A 2 1.39 -13.26 31.51
N ARG A 3 2.67 -12.91 31.62
CA ARG A 3 3.42 -12.34 30.49
C ARG A 3 3.54 -13.45 29.45
N ARG A 4 2.73 -13.40 28.39
CA ARG A 4 2.91 -14.29 27.24
C ARG A 4 4.34 -14.09 26.71
N ARG A 5 5.05 -15.19 26.50
CA ARG A 5 6.42 -15.22 25.96
C ARG A 5 6.44 -14.52 24.60
N LEU A 6 7.46 -13.70 24.36
CA LEU A 6 7.72 -13.10 23.05
C LEU A 6 8.07 -14.22 22.05
N MET A 7 7.37 -14.28 20.91
CA MET A 7 7.76 -15.19 19.82
C MET A 7 9.09 -14.70 19.24
N THR A 8 9.99 -15.59 18.85
CA THR A 8 11.19 -15.18 18.09
C THR A 8 10.83 -14.86 16.63
N ILE A 9 11.71 -14.13 15.93
CA ILE A 9 11.58 -13.89 14.49
C ILE A 9 11.46 -15.22 13.73
N GLU A 10 12.23 -16.23 14.13
CA GLU A 10 12.19 -17.57 13.54
C GLU A 10 10.88 -18.30 13.84
N GLU A 11 10.32 -18.14 15.04
CA GLU A 11 9.02 -18.73 15.40
C GLU A 11 7.89 -18.09 14.58
N VAL A 12 7.92 -16.78 14.36
CA VAL A 12 6.98 -16.09 13.47
C VAL A 12 7.21 -16.52 12.02
N ALA A 13 8.46 -16.65 11.57
CA ALA A 13 8.81 -17.06 10.21
C ALA A 13 8.40 -18.50 9.87
N ALA A 14 8.51 -19.40 10.85
CA ALA A 14 8.03 -20.78 10.74
C ALA A 14 6.49 -20.81 10.67
N ALA A 15 5.82 -19.97 11.45
CA ALA A 15 4.35 -19.90 11.48
C ALA A 15 3.74 -19.27 10.22
N SER A 16 4.53 -18.50 9.47
CA SER A 16 4.05 -17.62 8.42
C SER A 16 4.33 -18.12 7.01
N ASN A 17 4.70 -19.38 6.79
CA ASN A 17 4.92 -19.94 5.45
C ASN A 17 3.81 -20.93 5.08
N ILE A 18 2.56 -20.46 5.20
CA ILE A 18 1.37 -21.29 5.04
C ILE A 18 0.95 -21.31 3.57
N GLY A 19 1.37 -22.35 2.84
CA GLY A 19 0.84 -22.66 1.50
C GLY A 19 0.94 -21.53 0.48
N SER A 20 2.03 -20.77 0.45
CA SER A 20 2.21 -19.54 -0.36
C SER A 20 1.28 -18.37 -0.03
N CYS A 21 0.23 -18.57 0.77
CA CYS A 21 -0.85 -17.60 1.00
C CYS A 21 -0.68 -16.75 2.26
N LEU A 22 0.42 -16.90 3.00
CA LEU A 22 0.92 -16.05 4.07
C LEU A 22 2.43 -16.20 4.05
N ARG A 23 3.15 -15.07 4.14
CA ARG A 23 4.61 -15.00 4.22
C ARG A 23 5.04 -14.36 5.53
N PHE A 24 6.29 -14.57 5.92
CA PHE A 24 6.87 -13.99 7.14
C PHE A 24 6.95 -12.48 7.11
N ASP A 25 7.62 -11.96 6.08
CA ASP A 25 7.80 -10.53 5.84
C ASP A 25 6.50 -9.75 5.98
N THR A 26 5.43 -10.37 5.52
CA THR A 26 4.08 -9.86 5.46
C THR A 26 3.45 -9.64 6.83
N LEU A 27 3.65 -10.57 7.77
CA LEU A 27 3.17 -10.39 9.13
C LEU A 27 3.84 -9.18 9.79
N LEU A 28 5.08 -8.92 9.43
CA LEU A 28 5.79 -7.73 9.90
C LEU A 28 5.31 -6.42 9.25
N LYS A 29 4.52 -6.48 8.16
CA LYS A 29 3.85 -5.32 7.53
C LYS A 29 2.57 -4.93 8.25
N ILE A 30 2.01 -5.82 9.06
CA ILE A 30 0.83 -5.56 9.88
C ILE A 30 1.18 -4.44 10.87
N ALA A 31 0.31 -3.43 10.98
CA ALA A 31 0.50 -2.38 11.97
C ALA A 31 0.67 -3.01 13.38
N PRO A 32 1.73 -2.68 14.15
CA PRO A 32 2.08 -3.38 15.38
C PRO A 32 0.94 -3.49 16.42
N LYS A 33 -0.01 -2.54 16.41
CA LYS A 33 -1.20 -2.58 17.26
C LYS A 33 -2.09 -3.82 17.05
N PHE A 34 -1.97 -4.53 15.92
CA PHE A 34 -2.71 -5.76 15.66
C PHE A 34 -1.90 -7.03 15.89
N TRP A 35 -0.58 -6.95 16.12
CA TRP A 35 0.29 -8.12 16.30
C TRP A 35 -0.20 -9.08 17.38
N GLN A 36 -0.71 -8.54 18.48
CA GLN A 36 -1.26 -9.36 19.57
C GLN A 36 -2.42 -10.25 19.11
N ALA A 37 -3.29 -9.76 18.22
CA ALA A 37 -4.40 -10.55 17.67
C ALA A 37 -3.87 -11.71 16.81
N TRP A 38 -2.73 -11.52 16.15
CA TRP A 38 -2.01 -12.53 15.37
C TRP A 38 -1.08 -13.41 16.23
N GLY A 39 -1.09 -13.27 17.55
CA GLY A 39 -0.18 -13.99 18.45
C GLY A 39 1.28 -13.53 18.38
N ILE A 40 1.58 -12.50 17.58
CA ILE A 40 2.92 -11.94 17.44
C ILE A 40 3.23 -11.10 18.68
N ALA A 41 4.32 -11.43 19.33
CA ALA A 41 4.81 -10.76 20.51
C ALA A 41 6.27 -10.36 20.27
N LEU A 42 6.48 -9.41 19.36
CA LEU A 42 7.78 -8.83 19.02
C LEU A 42 7.81 -7.35 19.40
N ASP A 43 9.00 -6.79 19.60
CA ASP A 43 9.18 -5.35 19.73
C ASP A 43 9.29 -4.74 18.32
N PRO A 44 8.35 -3.86 17.89
CA PRO A 44 8.43 -3.21 16.58
C PRO A 44 9.63 -2.27 16.43
N GLU A 45 10.26 -1.86 17.53
CA GLU A 45 11.45 -1.02 17.51
C GLU A 45 12.75 -1.81 17.37
N ASP A 46 12.71 -3.14 17.45
CA ASP A 46 13.88 -4.00 17.28
C ASP A 46 14.46 -3.86 15.85
N PRO A 47 15.76 -3.52 15.71
CA PRO A 47 16.39 -3.36 14.39
C PRO A 47 16.27 -4.57 13.47
N ALA A 48 16.30 -5.79 14.01
CA ALA A 48 16.17 -7.01 13.23
C ALA A 48 14.75 -7.17 12.68
N VAL A 49 13.74 -6.78 13.45
CA VAL A 49 12.33 -6.78 13.02
C VAL A 49 12.12 -5.75 11.90
N LYS A 50 12.63 -4.52 12.07
CA LYS A 50 12.57 -3.48 11.04
C LYS A 50 13.28 -3.89 9.76
N GLN A 51 14.47 -4.49 9.87
CA GLN A 51 15.22 -4.97 8.72
C GLN A 51 14.48 -6.10 7.99
N ALA A 52 13.91 -7.07 8.72
CA ALA A 52 13.13 -8.15 8.11
C ALA A 52 11.86 -7.64 7.40
N ALA A 53 11.15 -6.66 7.97
CA ALA A 53 10.03 -6.00 7.30
C ALA A 53 10.49 -5.32 6.00
N LYS A 54 11.60 -4.54 6.05
CA LYS A 54 12.18 -3.85 4.89
C LYS A 54 12.61 -4.80 3.79
N ASP A 55 13.29 -5.89 4.12
CA ASP A 55 13.73 -6.89 3.15
C ASP A 55 12.53 -7.56 2.47
N GLY A 56 11.45 -7.78 3.24
CA GLY A 56 10.15 -8.18 2.75
C GLY A 56 9.55 -7.28 1.67
N TYR A 57 9.57 -5.97 1.91
CA TYR A 57 9.12 -4.97 0.94
C TYR A 57 9.99 -4.92 -0.32
N LYS A 58 11.31 -5.02 -0.14
CA LYS A 58 12.25 -5.02 -1.26
C LYS A 58 12.03 -6.20 -2.20
N ILE A 59 11.80 -7.41 -1.67
CA ILE A 59 11.53 -8.61 -2.47
C ILE A 59 10.26 -8.41 -3.29
N GLU A 60 9.19 -7.92 -2.66
CA GLU A 60 7.93 -7.64 -3.33
C GLU A 60 8.12 -6.65 -4.48
N TRP A 61 8.78 -5.52 -4.27
CA TRP A 61 8.94 -4.48 -5.29
C TRP A 61 9.92 -4.83 -6.41
N THR A 62 11.03 -5.52 -6.10
CA THR A 62 12.11 -5.74 -7.08
C THR A 62 11.92 -6.99 -7.94
N GLU A 63 11.07 -7.94 -7.50
CA GLU A 63 10.87 -9.22 -8.19
C GLU A 63 9.56 -9.31 -8.99
N VAL A 64 8.73 -8.25 -9.05
CA VAL A 64 7.50 -8.26 -9.87
C VAL A 64 7.81 -8.19 -11.36
N GLY A 65 7.90 -9.35 -12.01
CA GLY A 65 7.91 -9.43 -13.47
C GLY A 65 6.58 -8.98 -14.10
N PRO A 66 6.58 -8.68 -15.41
CA PRO A 66 5.35 -8.35 -16.15
C PRO A 66 4.24 -9.41 -16.01
N GLU A 67 4.60 -10.68 -15.87
CA GLU A 67 3.66 -11.79 -15.70
C GLU A 67 2.89 -11.72 -14.38
N ALA A 68 3.56 -11.39 -13.27
CA ALA A 68 2.92 -11.21 -11.97
C ALA A 68 1.95 -10.01 -12.01
N ASN A 69 2.35 -8.88 -12.60
CA ASN A 69 1.46 -7.74 -12.83
C ASN A 69 0.24 -8.07 -13.69
N ASN A 70 0.40 -8.92 -14.71
CA ASN A 70 -0.72 -9.40 -15.52
C ASN A 70 -1.69 -10.25 -14.69
N THR A 71 -1.21 -11.12 -13.80
CA THR A 71 -2.10 -11.91 -12.92
C THR A 71 -2.91 -11.02 -11.97
N VAL A 72 -2.31 -9.96 -11.41
CA VAL A 72 -3.01 -8.99 -10.56
C VAL A 72 -4.11 -8.28 -11.35
N ARG A 73 -3.79 -7.77 -12.55
CA ARG A 73 -4.77 -7.12 -13.43
C ARG A 73 -5.91 -8.07 -13.80
N ASP A 74 -5.57 -9.28 -14.22
CA ASP A 74 -6.56 -10.24 -14.69
C ASP A 74 -7.44 -10.73 -13.53
N GLY A 75 -6.87 -10.88 -12.32
CA GLY A 75 -7.60 -11.16 -11.09
C GLY A 75 -8.56 -10.05 -10.71
N ALA A 76 -8.13 -8.78 -10.83
CA ALA A 76 -9.00 -7.61 -10.63
C ALA A 76 -10.16 -7.57 -11.64
N ASN A 77 -9.89 -7.88 -12.91
CA ASN A 77 -10.92 -7.96 -13.94
C ASN A 77 -11.92 -9.10 -13.65
N ARG A 78 -11.42 -10.29 -13.29
CA ARG A 78 -12.25 -11.46 -12.95
C ARG A 78 -13.12 -11.22 -11.72
N ALA A 79 -12.62 -10.47 -10.74
CA ALA A 79 -13.39 -10.04 -9.57
C ALA A 79 -14.37 -8.88 -9.87
N GLY A 80 -14.43 -8.39 -11.11
CA GLY A 80 -15.32 -7.30 -11.50
C GLY A 80 -14.89 -5.93 -10.97
N LEU A 81 -13.63 -5.79 -10.56
CA LEU A 81 -13.12 -4.53 -10.04
C LEU A 81 -12.81 -3.51 -11.13
N GLY A 82 -12.55 -3.98 -12.36
CA GLY A 82 -12.15 -3.14 -13.49
C GLY A 82 -10.88 -2.34 -13.18
N ASP A 83 -10.80 -1.09 -13.67
CA ASP A 83 -9.65 -0.20 -13.46
C ASP A 83 -9.71 0.56 -12.12
N ALA A 84 -9.80 -0.19 -11.02
CA ALA A 84 -9.84 0.34 -9.67
C ALA A 84 -8.63 1.25 -9.35
N ASN A 85 -7.43 0.84 -9.77
CA ASN A 85 -6.20 1.61 -9.59
C ASN A 85 -6.20 2.91 -10.41
N GLY A 86 -6.61 2.88 -11.68
CA GLY A 86 -6.73 4.09 -12.49
C GLY A 86 -7.67 5.11 -11.87
N LYS A 87 -8.85 4.69 -11.39
CA LYS A 87 -9.80 5.61 -10.73
C LYS A 87 -9.28 6.18 -9.42
N MET A 88 -8.56 5.38 -8.65
CA MET A 88 -7.89 5.84 -7.43
C MET A 88 -6.85 6.93 -7.75
N ASN A 89 -6.01 6.69 -8.76
CA ASN A 89 -5.04 7.67 -9.26
C ASN A 89 -5.73 8.95 -9.76
N GLU A 90 -6.80 8.83 -10.53
CA GLU A 90 -7.57 9.96 -11.06
C GLU A 90 -8.19 10.83 -9.96
N ALA A 91 -8.69 10.21 -8.89
CA ALA A 91 -9.30 10.93 -7.78
C ALA A 91 -8.26 11.62 -6.90
N MET A 92 -7.11 10.99 -6.65
CA MET A 92 -5.96 11.63 -6.01
C MET A 92 -5.49 12.83 -6.82
N ALA A 93 -5.30 12.64 -8.12
CA ALA A 93 -4.97 13.70 -9.06
C ALA A 93 -6.01 14.83 -9.04
N LYS A 94 -7.30 14.52 -9.04
CA LYS A 94 -8.38 15.52 -8.96
C LYS A 94 -8.31 16.32 -7.66
N MET A 95 -8.10 15.64 -6.54
CA MET A 95 -8.02 16.28 -5.24
C MET A 95 -6.83 17.24 -5.20
N LEU A 96 -5.63 16.78 -5.58
CA LEU A 96 -4.43 17.61 -5.64
C LEU A 96 -4.57 18.78 -6.62
N ALA A 97 -4.97 18.53 -7.86
CA ALA A 97 -5.09 19.57 -8.89
C ALA A 97 -6.05 20.70 -8.47
N SER A 98 -7.09 20.40 -7.70
CA SER A 98 -8.03 21.42 -7.23
C SER A 98 -7.52 22.30 -6.08
N ARG A 99 -6.39 21.91 -5.45
CA ARG A 99 -5.69 22.71 -4.42
C ARG A 99 -4.37 23.29 -4.93
N LEU A 100 -3.75 22.66 -5.92
CA LEU A 100 -2.63 23.21 -6.66
C LEU A 100 -3.12 24.42 -7.46
N GLY A 101 -2.78 25.62 -7.01
CA GLY A 101 -3.03 26.83 -7.78
C GLY A 101 -2.20 26.88 -9.06
N ASP A 102 -2.42 27.90 -9.89
CA ASP A 102 -1.62 28.09 -11.10
C ASP A 102 -0.15 28.38 -10.75
N PRO A 103 0.81 27.51 -11.15
CA PRO A 103 2.21 27.71 -10.83
C PRO A 103 2.76 28.91 -11.61
N ARG A 104 3.25 29.93 -10.89
CA ARG A 104 3.76 31.16 -11.51
C ARG A 104 5.17 31.02 -12.09
N GLN A 105 5.93 29.99 -11.73
CA GLN A 105 7.32 29.80 -12.19
C GLN A 105 7.67 28.34 -12.52
N LEU A 106 7.73 27.49 -11.49
CA LEU A 106 8.04 26.06 -11.60
C LEU A 106 7.05 25.29 -10.71
N LEU A 107 6.49 24.21 -11.24
CA LEU A 107 5.75 23.22 -10.47
C LEU A 107 6.58 21.94 -10.34
N THR A 108 6.86 21.52 -9.12
CA THR A 108 7.61 20.28 -8.83
C THR A 108 6.69 19.25 -8.19
N ILE A 109 6.55 18.10 -8.83
CA ILE A 109 5.79 16.94 -8.34
C ILE A 109 6.78 15.82 -8.03
N VAL A 110 6.71 15.26 -6.82
CA VAL A 110 7.50 14.08 -6.43
C VAL A 110 6.55 12.88 -6.31
N ASP A 111 6.81 11.80 -7.03
CA ASP A 111 6.01 10.56 -6.98
C ASP A 111 6.85 9.44 -6.37
N LEU A 112 6.50 9.06 -5.14
CA LEU A 112 7.21 8.05 -4.34
C LEU A 112 6.55 6.68 -4.54
N GLY A 113 7.26 5.76 -5.17
CA GLY A 113 6.69 4.51 -5.66
C GLY A 113 5.83 4.73 -6.90
N CYS A 114 6.38 5.42 -7.91
CA CYS A 114 5.59 5.89 -9.04
C CYS A 114 5.10 4.75 -9.95
N GLY A 115 5.70 3.56 -9.89
CA GLY A 115 5.45 2.45 -10.79
C GLY A 115 5.52 2.90 -12.26
N PRO A 116 4.49 2.59 -13.08
CA PRO A 116 4.41 3.05 -14.46
C PRO A 116 3.94 4.52 -14.62
N GLY A 117 3.82 5.29 -13.53
CA GLY A 117 3.52 6.72 -13.56
C GLY A 117 2.03 7.08 -13.59
N GLY A 118 1.13 6.14 -13.30
CA GLY A 118 -0.32 6.36 -13.41
C GLY A 118 -0.84 7.56 -12.60
N SER A 119 -0.35 7.72 -11.36
CA SER A 119 -0.67 8.86 -10.49
C SER A 119 -0.15 10.19 -11.05
N THR A 120 1.14 10.22 -11.41
CA THR A 120 1.78 11.39 -12.03
C THR A 120 1.04 11.84 -13.30
N LEU A 121 0.80 10.92 -14.24
CA LEU A 121 0.13 11.23 -15.51
C LEU A 121 -1.32 11.71 -15.31
N ALA A 122 -2.05 11.08 -14.39
CA ALA A 122 -3.40 11.52 -14.04
C ALA A 122 -3.42 12.95 -13.49
N LEU A 123 -2.41 13.33 -12.70
CA LEU A 123 -2.28 14.70 -12.19
C LEU A 123 -1.88 15.69 -13.30
N HIS A 124 -0.94 15.32 -14.17
CA HIS A 124 -0.52 16.15 -15.30
C HIS A 124 -1.68 16.50 -16.22
N ALA A 125 -2.56 15.54 -16.50
CA ALA A 125 -3.75 15.73 -17.33
C ALA A 125 -4.75 16.76 -16.76
N ARG A 126 -4.62 17.12 -15.47
CA ARG A 126 -5.52 18.04 -14.77
C ARG A 126 -4.92 19.42 -14.50
N ILE A 127 -3.61 19.57 -14.62
CA ILE A 127 -2.93 20.83 -14.37
C ILE A 127 -2.90 21.64 -15.66
N ALA A 128 -3.59 22.80 -15.65
CA ALA A 128 -3.68 23.73 -16.77
C ALA A 128 -2.29 24.06 -17.31
N SER A 129 -2.09 24.09 -18.63
CA SER A 129 -0.79 24.34 -19.28
C SER A 129 -0.21 25.72 -18.92
N GLY A 130 1.11 25.78 -18.67
CA GLY A 130 1.81 26.98 -18.18
C GLY A 130 2.94 26.70 -17.20
N GLY A 131 3.92 27.61 -17.13
CA GLY A 131 5.10 27.49 -16.25
C GLY A 131 6.07 26.37 -16.64
N LYS A 132 7.24 26.35 -16.00
CA LYS A 132 8.14 25.18 -16.05
C LYS A 132 7.60 24.09 -15.14
N ARG A 133 7.89 22.83 -15.42
CA ARG A 133 7.35 21.71 -14.65
C ARG A 133 8.33 20.56 -14.58
N LEU A 134 8.47 20.02 -13.39
CA LEU A 134 9.39 18.94 -13.09
C LEU A 134 8.64 17.82 -12.36
N SER A 135 8.79 16.60 -12.86
CA SER A 135 8.42 15.39 -12.13
C SER A 135 9.68 14.68 -11.63
N VAL A 136 9.71 14.39 -10.34
CA VAL A 136 10.70 13.54 -9.70
C VAL A 136 10.05 12.19 -9.45
N LEU A 137 10.53 11.15 -10.10
CA LEU A 137 9.96 9.81 -10.09
C LEU A 137 10.88 8.85 -9.35
N ILE A 138 10.41 8.26 -8.25
CA ILE A 138 11.20 7.33 -7.44
C ILE A 138 10.52 5.98 -7.45
N ASP A 139 11.18 4.96 -7.98
CA ASP A 139 10.68 3.58 -7.96
C ASP A 139 11.83 2.60 -8.22
N PRO A 140 12.03 1.54 -7.41
CA PRO A 140 13.15 0.61 -7.63
C PRO A 140 13.01 -0.21 -8.92
N SER A 141 11.81 -0.31 -9.49
CA SER A 141 11.50 -1.08 -10.68
C SER A 141 11.91 -0.33 -11.94
N LYS A 142 13.08 -0.67 -12.48
CA LYS A 142 13.68 0.00 -13.65
C LYS A 142 12.74 0.11 -14.86
N THR A 143 12.02 -0.96 -15.19
CA THR A 143 11.16 -0.98 -16.40
C THR A 143 9.90 -0.12 -16.23
N PRO A 144 9.08 -0.27 -15.17
CA PRO A 144 8.00 0.68 -14.87
C PRO A 144 8.47 2.14 -14.82
N LEU A 145 9.57 2.41 -14.12
CA LEU A 145 10.13 3.77 -14.01
C LEU A 145 10.52 4.37 -15.37
N ALA A 146 11.16 3.58 -16.23
CA ALA A 146 11.53 4.03 -17.58
C ALA A 146 10.29 4.35 -18.44
N ASN A 147 9.21 3.57 -18.31
CA ASN A 147 7.95 3.84 -18.99
C ASN A 147 7.32 5.14 -18.46
N ALA A 148 7.27 5.32 -17.13
CA ALA A 148 6.76 6.52 -16.49
C ALA A 148 7.52 7.77 -16.98
N ALA A 149 8.86 7.72 -16.97
CA ALA A 149 9.69 8.84 -17.40
C ALA A 149 9.47 9.22 -18.87
N ARG A 150 9.38 8.22 -19.77
CA ARG A 150 9.07 8.46 -21.18
C ARG A 150 7.70 9.13 -21.36
N ASP A 151 6.69 8.64 -20.65
CA ASP A 151 5.32 9.12 -20.78
C ASP A 151 5.18 10.55 -20.20
N VAL A 152 5.92 10.87 -19.13
CA VAL A 152 6.06 12.22 -18.56
C VAL A 152 6.73 13.19 -19.55
N ILE A 153 7.83 12.80 -20.19
CA ILE A 153 8.49 13.60 -21.23
C ILE A 153 7.53 13.85 -22.39
N THR A 154 6.77 12.82 -22.80
CA THR A 154 5.78 12.92 -23.87
C THR A 154 4.65 13.89 -23.52
N ALA A 155 4.29 13.98 -22.23
CA ALA A 155 3.34 14.98 -21.72
C ALA A 155 3.91 16.41 -21.65
N GLY A 156 5.18 16.62 -22.00
CA GLY A 156 5.84 17.92 -22.05
C GLY A 156 6.40 18.40 -20.71
N TRP A 157 6.70 17.49 -19.79
CA TRP A 157 7.28 17.80 -18.48
C TRP A 157 8.76 17.41 -18.42
N ASP A 158 9.57 18.17 -17.69
CA ASP A 158 10.92 17.74 -17.33
C ASP A 158 10.81 16.57 -16.34
N VAL A 159 11.75 15.62 -16.42
CA VAL A 159 11.76 14.45 -15.54
C VAL A 159 13.13 14.22 -14.91
N ARG A 160 13.12 13.86 -13.63
CA ARG A 160 14.22 13.21 -12.93
C ARG A 160 13.72 11.89 -12.38
N ALA A 161 14.47 10.82 -12.59
CA ALA A 161 14.06 9.48 -12.22
C ALA A 161 15.16 8.80 -11.40
N SER A 162 14.80 8.15 -10.29
CA SER A 162 15.71 7.33 -9.47
C SER A 162 15.16 5.92 -9.31
N ASN A 163 16.02 4.93 -9.56
CA ASN A 163 15.68 3.52 -9.42
C ASN A 163 16.09 2.91 -8.06
N THR A 164 16.09 3.73 -7.02
CA THR A 164 16.46 3.36 -5.64
C THR A 164 15.20 3.08 -4.81
N LEU A 165 15.36 2.45 -3.65
CA LEU A 165 14.27 2.41 -2.67
C LEU A 165 13.96 3.82 -2.17
N VAL A 166 12.70 4.09 -1.82
CA VAL A 166 12.28 5.41 -1.36
C VAL A 166 13.00 5.78 -0.06
N GLU A 167 13.15 4.83 0.87
CA GLU A 167 13.86 5.03 2.13
C GLU A 167 15.34 5.36 1.92
N GLU A 168 15.98 4.70 0.96
CA GLU A 168 17.37 4.98 0.56
C GLU A 168 17.45 6.39 -0.03
N TRP A 169 16.54 6.73 -0.96
CA TRP A 169 16.48 8.06 -1.56
C TRP A 169 16.29 9.19 -0.54
N LEU A 170 15.43 8.97 0.47
CA LEU A 170 15.18 9.93 1.55
C LEU A 170 16.39 10.12 2.47
N THR A 171 17.26 9.12 2.59
CA THR A 171 18.43 9.14 3.49
C THR A 171 19.74 9.54 2.79
N GLU A 172 19.86 9.33 1.48
CA GLU A 172 21.06 9.61 0.66
C GLU A 172 21.26 11.09 0.29
N GLY A 173 20.52 12.01 0.92
CA GLY A 173 20.71 13.46 0.70
C GLY A 173 19.98 14.03 -0.53
N TYR A 174 19.12 13.25 -1.18
CA TYR A 174 18.22 13.73 -2.25
C TYR A 174 17.03 14.55 -1.70
N CYS A 175 16.95 14.75 -0.39
CA CYS A 175 15.95 15.56 0.31
C CYS A 175 15.88 17.03 -0.17
N HIS A 176 16.88 17.53 -0.90
CA HIS A 176 16.80 18.85 -1.52
C HIS A 176 15.68 18.96 -2.55
N GLU A 177 15.30 17.88 -3.24
CA GLU A 177 14.18 17.90 -4.20
C GLU A 177 12.83 18.05 -3.46
N LEU A 178 12.69 17.46 -2.27
CA LEU A 178 11.51 17.66 -1.42
C LEU A 178 11.38 19.11 -0.95
N SER A 179 12.49 19.80 -0.69
CA SER A 179 12.45 21.22 -0.28
C SER A 179 11.96 22.18 -1.37
N HIS A 180 11.70 21.67 -2.57
CA HIS A 180 11.12 22.41 -3.68
C HIS A 180 9.82 21.78 -4.21
N ALA A 181 9.34 20.71 -3.58
CA ALA A 181 8.14 20.00 -4.01
C ALA A 181 6.87 20.80 -3.65
N ASP A 182 6.00 20.98 -4.65
CA ASP A 182 4.66 21.56 -4.45
C ASP A 182 3.64 20.46 -4.13
N ALA A 183 3.86 19.26 -4.68
CA ALA A 183 3.07 18.08 -4.40
C ALA A 183 3.93 16.82 -4.27
N VAL A 184 3.51 15.93 -3.38
CA VAL A 184 4.02 14.56 -3.25
C VAL A 184 2.88 13.57 -3.50
N LEU A 185 3.14 12.55 -4.30
CA LEU A 185 2.21 11.47 -4.63
C LEU A 185 2.69 10.15 -4.02
N MET A 186 1.76 9.40 -3.44
CA MET A 186 1.96 8.03 -2.97
C MET A 186 0.68 7.21 -3.27
N GLY A 187 0.55 6.75 -4.51
CA GLY A 187 -0.59 5.93 -4.94
C GLY A 187 -0.28 4.44 -4.84
N ALA A 188 -0.94 3.73 -3.93
CA ALA A 188 -0.70 2.32 -3.60
C ALA A 188 0.77 2.00 -3.32
N SER A 189 1.49 2.92 -2.69
CA SER A 189 2.93 2.78 -2.47
C SER A 189 3.34 2.88 -1.01
N LEU A 190 2.68 3.75 -0.21
CA LEU A 190 3.08 4.02 1.17
C LEU A 190 3.03 2.79 2.08
N HIS A 191 2.09 1.86 1.86
CA HIS A 191 2.02 0.61 2.63
C HIS A 191 3.21 -0.34 2.38
N HIS A 192 3.95 -0.12 1.30
CA HIS A 192 5.18 -0.85 0.98
C HIS A 192 6.44 -0.22 1.59
N MET A 193 6.31 0.85 2.38
CA MET A 193 7.45 1.63 2.89
C MET A 193 7.48 1.63 4.43
N ASP A 194 8.62 2.02 4.99
CA ASP A 194 8.69 2.49 6.38
C ASP A 194 7.89 3.81 6.52
N VAL A 195 6.63 3.68 6.91
CA VAL A 195 5.67 4.79 7.01
C VAL A 195 6.19 5.91 7.91
N ASP A 196 6.79 5.60 9.05
CA ASP A 196 7.27 6.63 9.98
C ASP A 196 8.50 7.34 9.43
N LEU A 197 9.44 6.62 8.81
CA LEU A 197 10.57 7.24 8.13
C LEU A 197 10.11 8.16 7.00
N VAL A 198 9.20 7.71 6.14
CA VAL A 198 8.70 8.49 5.00
C VAL A 198 7.96 9.72 5.48
N LEU A 199 6.97 9.56 6.35
CA LEU A 199 6.15 10.68 6.84
C LEU A 199 6.98 11.70 7.61
N SER A 200 7.93 11.26 8.45
CA SER A 200 8.82 12.18 9.18
C SER A 200 9.77 12.92 8.24
N ALA A 201 10.29 12.28 7.19
CA ALA A 201 11.11 12.93 6.18
C ALA A 201 10.30 13.98 5.40
N LEU A 202 9.08 13.65 4.96
CA LEU A 202 8.19 14.60 4.29
C LEU A 202 7.89 15.80 5.19
N ARG A 203 7.52 15.57 6.45
CA ARG A 203 7.22 16.63 7.42
C ARG A 203 8.41 17.58 7.66
N LYS A 204 9.62 17.03 7.65
CA LYS A 204 10.87 17.76 7.90
C LYS A 204 11.33 18.58 6.69
N HIS A 205 11.14 18.06 5.47
CA HIS A 205 11.78 18.59 4.27
C HIS A 205 10.84 19.36 3.34
N LEU A 206 9.53 19.09 3.37
CA LEU A 206 8.58 19.84 2.55
C LEU A 206 8.41 21.27 3.07
N LEU A 207 8.21 22.20 2.13
CA LEU A 207 7.85 23.58 2.46
C LEU A 207 6.42 23.65 2.98
N SER A 208 6.16 24.63 3.84
CA SER A 208 4.82 24.95 4.32
C SER A 208 3.87 25.16 3.13
N GLY A 209 2.76 24.41 3.12
CA GLY A 209 1.75 24.50 2.08
C GLY A 209 1.95 23.55 0.90
N ALA A 210 3.05 22.78 0.86
CA ALA A 210 3.15 21.63 -0.03
C ALA A 210 2.04 20.62 0.29
N LEU A 211 1.54 19.96 -0.75
CA LEU A 211 0.43 19.01 -0.65
C LEU A 211 0.94 17.58 -0.75
N ILE A 212 0.34 16.67 0.00
CA ILE A 212 0.67 15.24 -0.07
C ILE A 212 -0.60 14.46 -0.38
N GLY A 213 -0.64 13.81 -1.52
CA GLY A 213 -1.70 12.85 -1.86
C GLY A 213 -1.25 11.43 -1.54
N VAL A 214 -1.99 10.77 -0.67
CA VAL A 214 -1.85 9.32 -0.42
C VAL A 214 -3.12 8.65 -0.89
N ALA A 215 -3.01 7.60 -1.69
CA ALA A 215 -4.16 6.82 -2.11
C ALA A 215 -3.92 5.34 -1.89
N ASP A 216 -4.84 4.65 -1.23
CA ASP A 216 -4.61 3.26 -0.83
C ASP A 216 -5.89 2.40 -0.77
N TRP A 217 -5.68 1.10 -0.88
CA TRP A 217 -6.66 0.03 -0.74
C TRP A 217 -6.91 -0.25 0.74
N CYS A 218 -7.64 0.62 1.42
CA CYS A 218 -7.86 0.44 2.86
C CYS A 218 -8.71 -0.80 3.18
N HIS A 219 -8.19 -1.78 3.92
CA HIS A 219 -8.95 -2.97 4.34
C HIS A 219 -8.59 -3.46 5.74
N PRO A 220 -9.55 -4.00 6.51
CA PRO A 220 -9.31 -4.47 7.88
C PRO A 220 -8.93 -5.95 7.99
N MET A 221 -8.69 -6.65 6.87
CA MET A 221 -8.31 -8.08 6.87
C MET A 221 -7.11 -8.35 7.79
N LEU A 222 -6.18 -7.40 7.91
CA LEU A 222 -4.98 -7.52 8.75
C LEU A 222 -5.20 -7.18 10.23
N CYS A 223 -6.38 -6.72 10.62
CA CYS A 223 -6.65 -6.38 12.01
C CYS A 223 -6.88 -7.60 12.90
N SER A 224 -7.25 -8.74 12.31
CA SER A 224 -7.53 -9.98 13.06
C SER A 224 -7.31 -11.21 12.17
N PRO A 225 -6.70 -12.28 12.68
CA PRO A 225 -6.59 -13.54 11.96
C PRO A 225 -7.96 -14.16 11.61
N ALA A 226 -9.03 -13.82 12.33
CA ALA A 226 -10.38 -14.29 12.03
C ALA A 226 -10.88 -13.83 10.65
N HIS A 227 -10.53 -12.60 10.24
CA HIS A 227 -10.83 -12.10 8.90
C HIS A 227 -10.12 -12.94 7.84
N PHE A 228 -8.84 -13.21 8.04
CA PHE A 228 -8.08 -13.99 7.08
C PHE A 228 -8.56 -15.44 7.01
N ARG A 229 -8.95 -16.04 8.13
CA ARG A 229 -9.50 -17.39 8.17
C ARG A 229 -10.67 -17.57 7.19
N MET A 230 -11.51 -16.54 7.01
CA MET A 230 -12.60 -16.57 6.03
C MET A 230 -12.08 -16.70 4.59
N LEU A 231 -11.06 -15.91 4.22
CA LEU A 231 -10.38 -16.03 2.93
C LEU A 231 -9.69 -17.40 2.80
N ALA A 232 -8.99 -17.87 3.83
CA ALA A 232 -8.33 -19.17 3.86
C ALA A 232 -9.31 -20.31 3.58
N GLN A 233 -10.51 -20.26 4.16
CA GLN A 233 -11.57 -21.25 3.91
C GLN A 233 -12.04 -21.25 2.45
N THR A 234 -12.16 -20.08 1.82
CA THR A 234 -12.51 -20.00 0.39
C THR A 234 -11.37 -20.53 -0.48
N LEU A 235 -10.13 -20.11 -0.22
CA LEU A 235 -8.94 -20.57 -0.95
C LEU A 235 -8.73 -22.08 -0.82
N ASP A 236 -8.98 -22.66 0.35
CA ASP A 236 -8.91 -24.11 0.58
C ASP A 236 -9.84 -24.88 -0.37
N SER A 237 -11.06 -24.37 -0.55
CA SER A 237 -12.07 -25.00 -1.41
C SER A 237 -11.85 -24.76 -2.91
N MET A 238 -11.25 -23.64 -3.31
CA MET A 238 -11.20 -23.21 -4.72
C MET A 238 -9.80 -23.31 -5.34
N VAL A 239 -8.74 -23.15 -4.54
CA VAL A 239 -7.38 -22.97 -5.01
C VAL A 239 -6.50 -24.15 -4.61
N GLU A 240 -6.29 -24.37 -3.32
CA GLU A 240 -5.39 -25.41 -2.82
C GLU A 240 -5.91 -26.01 -1.50
N PRO A 241 -6.31 -27.30 -1.50
CA PRO A 241 -6.72 -27.99 -0.28
C PRO A 241 -5.60 -28.03 0.77
N GLY A 242 -5.97 -27.80 2.03
CA GLY A 242 -5.05 -27.79 3.18
C GLY A 242 -4.58 -26.41 3.61
N ILE A 243 -4.92 -25.32 2.90
CA ILE A 243 -4.62 -23.94 3.32
C ILE A 243 -5.23 -23.66 4.69
N LEU A 244 -6.51 -23.98 4.88
CA LEU A 244 -7.21 -23.67 6.13
C LEU A 244 -6.64 -24.45 7.30
N ALA A 245 -6.37 -25.74 7.12
CA ALA A 245 -5.81 -26.58 8.18
C ALA A 245 -4.44 -26.07 8.65
N ARG A 246 -3.56 -25.70 7.71
CA ARG A 246 -2.26 -25.11 8.04
C ARG A 246 -2.43 -23.74 8.70
N PHE A 247 -3.40 -22.93 8.27
CA PHE A 247 -3.70 -21.65 8.92
C PHE A 247 -4.12 -21.82 10.39
N ASP A 248 -5.08 -22.71 10.64
CA ASP A 248 -5.60 -22.98 11.98
C ASP A 248 -4.50 -23.57 12.91
N GLU A 249 -3.57 -24.37 12.38
CA GLU A 249 -2.41 -24.90 13.13
C GLU A 249 -1.47 -23.80 13.65
N ASN A 250 -1.24 -22.76 12.85
CA ASN A 250 -0.29 -21.69 13.16
C ASN A 250 -0.95 -20.51 13.91
N PHE A 251 -2.25 -20.30 13.72
CA PHE A 251 -3.02 -19.22 14.36
C PHE A 251 -4.27 -19.78 15.08
N PRO A 252 -4.10 -20.54 16.17
CA PRO A 252 -5.20 -21.23 16.84
C PRO A 252 -6.21 -20.27 17.50
N THR A 253 -5.83 -19.03 17.78
CA THR A 253 -6.72 -17.99 18.32
C THR A 253 -7.58 -17.31 17.25
N SER A 254 -7.46 -17.71 15.98
CA SER A 254 -8.21 -17.14 14.86
C SER A 254 -9.73 -17.29 14.96
N GLU A 255 -10.24 -18.14 15.86
CA GLU A 255 -11.67 -18.30 16.11
C GLU A 255 -12.20 -17.42 17.27
N GLU A 256 -11.31 -16.85 18.10
CA GLU A 256 -11.69 -16.22 19.38
C GLU A 256 -12.31 -14.82 19.23
N GLU A 257 -11.89 -14.05 18.23
CA GLU A 257 -12.41 -12.69 17.98
C GLU A 257 -13.00 -12.58 16.57
N ARG A 258 -14.24 -13.05 16.41
CA ARG A 258 -15.00 -12.75 15.20
C ARG A 258 -15.27 -11.24 15.13
N PRO A 259 -14.95 -10.58 14.02
CA PRO A 259 -15.15 -9.14 13.87
C PRO A 259 -16.63 -8.81 14.01
N ASN A 260 -16.96 -7.96 14.99
CA ASN A 260 -18.32 -7.47 15.11
C ASN A 260 -18.49 -6.23 14.21
N ILE A 261 -18.80 -6.48 12.94
CA ILE A 261 -19.05 -5.46 11.90
C ILE A 261 -20.06 -4.39 12.34
N MET A 262 -20.91 -4.68 13.34
CA MET A 262 -21.91 -3.74 13.87
C MET A 262 -21.34 -2.73 14.88
N ARG A 263 -20.13 -2.93 15.42
CA ARG A 263 -19.47 -2.02 16.36
C ARG A 263 -18.45 -1.09 15.71
N GLU A 264 -18.27 -1.24 14.40
CA GLU A 264 -17.27 -0.54 13.60
C GLU A 264 -17.80 0.82 13.14
N THR A 265 -16.89 1.78 12.87
CA THR A 265 -17.30 3.09 12.33
C THR A 265 -17.98 2.93 10.97
N SER A 266 -18.72 3.94 10.50
CA SER A 266 -19.35 3.87 9.16
C SER A 266 -18.34 3.60 8.04
N LEU A 267 -17.11 4.11 8.17
CA LEU A 267 -16.02 3.88 7.22
C LEU A 267 -15.44 2.47 7.33
N ASP A 268 -15.20 1.97 8.55
CA ASP A 268 -14.73 0.60 8.77
C ASP A 268 -15.77 -0.42 8.31
N ARG A 269 -17.06 -0.13 8.51
CA ARG A 269 -18.17 -0.92 7.99
C ARG A 269 -18.19 -0.94 6.45
N MET A 270 -17.96 0.20 5.80
CA MET A 270 -17.82 0.25 4.34
C MET A 270 -16.60 -0.53 3.87
N ALA A 271 -15.48 -0.46 4.59
CA ALA A 271 -14.27 -1.23 4.29
C ALA A 271 -14.47 -2.75 4.48
N LEU A 272 -15.25 -3.15 5.50
CA LEU A 272 -15.65 -4.55 5.77
C LEU A 272 -16.62 -5.07 4.71
N LEU A 273 -17.62 -4.28 4.32
CA LEU A 273 -18.51 -4.64 3.20
C LEU A 273 -17.72 -4.71 1.88
N SER A 274 -16.67 -3.90 1.77
CA SER A 274 -15.70 -3.97 0.68
C SER A 274 -14.81 -5.20 0.72
N MET A 275 -14.62 -5.83 1.88
CA MET A 275 -13.85 -7.07 1.96
C MET A 275 -14.48 -8.20 1.16
N ALA A 276 -15.81 -8.27 1.01
CA ALA A 276 -16.41 -9.26 0.12
C ALA A 276 -15.92 -9.10 -1.34
N GLY A 277 -15.67 -7.86 -1.77
CA GLY A 277 -15.04 -7.56 -3.07
C GLY A 277 -13.54 -7.85 -3.11
N LYS A 278 -12.82 -7.58 -2.01
CA LYS A 278 -11.36 -7.79 -1.92
C LYS A 278 -10.97 -9.26 -1.69
N GLU A 279 -11.73 -10.02 -0.92
CA GLU A 279 -11.65 -11.48 -0.85
C GLU A 279 -11.93 -12.08 -2.23
N GLY A 280 -12.95 -11.57 -2.93
CA GLY A 280 -13.20 -11.92 -4.34
C GLY A 280 -12.00 -11.65 -5.23
N PHE A 281 -11.34 -10.50 -5.07
CA PHE A 281 -10.09 -10.19 -5.77
C PHE A 281 -8.98 -11.19 -5.44
N TRP A 282 -8.67 -11.44 -4.18
CA TRP A 282 -7.60 -12.35 -3.79
C TRP A 282 -7.86 -13.78 -4.24
N VAL A 283 -9.11 -14.25 -4.19
CA VAL A 283 -9.52 -15.55 -4.74
C VAL A 283 -9.36 -15.57 -6.26
N CYS A 284 -9.81 -14.53 -6.96
CA CYS A 284 -9.68 -14.45 -8.42
C CYS A 284 -8.23 -14.38 -8.88
N HIS A 285 -7.42 -13.52 -8.24
CA HIS A 285 -5.98 -13.46 -8.43
C HIS A 285 -5.34 -14.83 -8.21
N ALA A 286 -5.80 -15.54 -7.18
CA ALA A 286 -5.27 -16.86 -6.88
C ALA A 286 -5.58 -17.92 -7.92
N LEU A 287 -6.79 -17.89 -8.46
CA LEU A 287 -7.17 -18.72 -9.59
C LEU A 287 -6.35 -18.38 -10.83
N GLU A 288 -6.12 -17.09 -11.13
CA GLU A 288 -5.27 -16.67 -12.26
C GLU A 288 -3.83 -17.18 -12.14
N CYS A 289 -3.22 -17.07 -10.96
CA CYS A 289 -1.88 -17.61 -10.72
C CYS A 289 -1.83 -19.12 -10.94
N LYS A 290 -2.80 -19.86 -10.37
CA LYS A 290 -2.92 -21.31 -10.53
C LYS A 290 -3.10 -21.72 -11.99
N GLU A 291 -4.01 -21.07 -12.71
CA GLU A 291 -4.31 -21.36 -14.11
C GLU A 291 -3.11 -21.08 -15.04
N LYS A 292 -2.29 -20.08 -14.71
CA LYS A 292 -1.10 -19.69 -15.50
C LYS A 292 0.19 -20.38 -15.05
N GLY A 293 0.15 -21.21 -14.01
CA GLY A 293 1.34 -21.85 -13.44
C GLY A 293 2.36 -20.85 -12.87
N VAL A 294 1.92 -19.61 -12.60
CA VAL A 294 2.76 -18.59 -11.98
C VAL A 294 2.70 -18.83 -10.49
N LYS A 295 3.87 -18.98 -9.85
CA LYS A 295 3.92 -19.03 -8.40
C LYS A 295 3.25 -17.74 -7.91
N PRO A 296 2.17 -17.85 -7.13
CA PRO A 296 1.56 -16.66 -6.65
C PRO A 296 2.59 -15.89 -5.83
N MET A 297 2.76 -14.62 -6.14
CA MET A 297 3.49 -13.73 -5.24
C MET A 297 2.65 -13.34 -4.03
N PHE A 298 1.59 -14.11 -3.75
CA PHE A 298 0.57 -13.84 -2.75
C PHE A 298 1.21 -13.29 -1.49
N SER A 299 0.80 -12.08 -1.22
CA SER A 299 0.61 -11.64 0.12
C SER A 299 -0.70 -10.88 0.09
N PRO A 300 -1.87 -11.47 0.44
CA PRO A 300 -3.14 -10.75 0.62
C PRO A 300 -3.09 -9.69 1.76
N TYR A 301 -1.93 -9.11 1.96
CA TYR A 301 -1.43 -8.48 3.15
C TYR A 301 -0.30 -7.52 2.76
N GLU A 302 -0.42 -6.82 1.64
CA GLU A 302 0.55 -5.83 1.13
C GLU A 302 0.78 -4.64 2.11
N GLY A 303 0.54 -4.80 3.41
CA GLY A 303 0.66 -3.74 4.42
C GLY A 303 -0.52 -2.77 4.38
N HIS A 304 -1.53 -3.00 3.53
CA HIS A 304 -2.75 -2.21 3.50
C HIS A 304 -3.42 -2.16 4.87
N ARG A 305 -3.87 -0.97 5.25
CA ARG A 305 -4.38 -0.69 6.60
C ARG A 305 -5.81 -0.16 6.55
N PRO A 306 -6.62 -0.35 7.60
CA PRO A 306 -7.86 0.40 7.76
C PRO A 306 -7.60 1.91 7.71
N VAL A 307 -8.63 2.65 7.32
CA VAL A 307 -8.59 4.12 7.24
C VAL A 307 -8.23 4.74 8.59
N THR A 308 -8.73 4.18 9.70
CA THR A 308 -8.44 4.65 11.06
C THR A 308 -6.95 4.57 11.42
N VAL A 309 -6.24 3.56 10.91
CA VAL A 309 -4.80 3.40 11.12
C VAL A 309 -4.00 4.47 10.39
N TRP A 310 -4.37 4.77 9.14
CA TRP A 310 -3.76 5.86 8.39
C TRP A 310 -3.93 7.21 9.10
N PHE A 311 -5.11 7.49 9.64
CA PHE A 311 -5.34 8.70 10.45
C PHE A 311 -4.42 8.78 11.67
N ASP A 312 -4.25 7.68 12.41
CA ASP A 312 -3.37 7.63 13.57
C ASP A 312 -1.91 7.90 13.16
N GLU A 313 -1.46 7.29 12.08
CA GLU A 313 -0.09 7.41 11.55
C GLU A 313 0.22 8.83 11.06
N PHE A 314 -0.70 9.44 10.31
CA PHE A 314 -0.55 10.83 9.87
C PHE A 314 -0.51 11.79 11.06
N ARG A 315 -1.41 11.64 12.04
CA ARG A 315 -1.43 12.50 13.22
C ARG A 315 -0.18 12.35 14.08
N ARG A 316 0.29 11.11 14.28
CA ARG A 316 1.52 10.82 15.02
C ARG A 316 2.74 11.47 14.37
N ASN A 317 2.75 11.56 13.03
CA ASN A 317 3.80 12.23 12.26
C ASN A 317 3.56 13.74 12.06
N GLY A 318 2.61 14.33 12.79
CA GLY A 318 2.42 15.78 12.85
C GLY A 318 1.53 16.38 11.75
N PHE A 319 0.80 15.56 11.00
CA PHE A 319 -0.20 16.02 10.03
C PHE A 319 -1.56 16.20 10.71
N GLY A 320 -1.92 17.44 11.01
CA GLY A 320 -3.18 17.78 11.70
C GLY A 320 -4.36 18.06 10.77
N GLU A 321 -4.10 18.55 9.57
CA GLU A 321 -5.11 18.82 8.53
C GLU A 321 -5.13 17.66 7.53
N ILE A 322 -6.13 16.78 7.65
CA ILE A 322 -6.29 15.59 6.81
C ILE A 322 -7.66 15.65 6.15
N GLU A 323 -7.68 15.84 4.84
CA GLU A 323 -8.90 15.69 4.04
C GLU A 323 -8.99 14.27 3.50
N VAL A 324 -10.19 13.69 3.50
CA VAL A 324 -10.44 12.34 2.99
C VAL A 324 -11.57 12.37 1.98
N THR A 325 -11.36 11.68 0.86
CA THR A 325 -12.45 11.21 0.01
C THR A 325 -12.36 9.70 -0.14
N SER A 326 -13.52 9.06 -0.18
CA SER A 326 -13.64 7.67 -0.55
C SER A 326 -14.19 7.54 -1.95
N ILE A 327 -13.69 6.57 -2.70
CA ILE A 327 -14.17 6.23 -4.03
C ILE A 327 -14.71 4.81 -3.94
N THR A 328 -15.99 4.68 -4.27
CA THR A 328 -16.63 3.37 -4.36
C THR A 328 -16.75 2.97 -5.82
N GLN A 329 -16.17 1.82 -6.19
CA GLN A 329 -16.43 1.18 -7.48
C GLN A 329 -16.93 -0.24 -7.24
N GLY A 330 -18.23 -0.46 -7.51
CA GLY A 330 -18.88 -1.69 -7.09
C GLY A 330 -18.76 -1.86 -5.58
N ASN A 331 -18.17 -2.97 -5.15
CA ASN A 331 -17.91 -3.25 -3.74
C ASN A 331 -16.54 -2.74 -3.26
N ASN A 332 -15.72 -2.08 -4.07
CA ASN A 332 -14.41 -1.64 -3.61
C ASN A 332 -14.42 -0.24 -3.01
N LEU A 333 -13.79 -0.11 -1.84
CA LEU A 333 -13.46 1.16 -1.22
C LEU A 333 -11.98 1.48 -1.43
N HIS A 334 -11.72 2.56 -2.17
CA HIS A 334 -10.41 3.22 -2.20
C HIS A 334 -10.51 4.50 -1.40
N THR A 335 -9.46 4.81 -0.64
CA THR A 335 -9.40 6.04 0.15
C THR A 335 -8.25 6.88 -0.34
N VAL A 336 -8.54 8.15 -0.59
CA VAL A 336 -7.54 9.15 -0.89
C VAL A 336 -7.50 10.14 0.28
N PHE A 337 -6.30 10.34 0.79
CA PHE A 337 -5.97 11.30 1.81
C PHE A 337 -5.20 12.45 1.18
N LEU A 338 -5.58 13.67 1.53
CA LEU A 338 -4.78 14.86 1.25
C LEU A 338 -4.28 15.40 2.58
N LEU A 339 -2.96 15.49 2.68
CA LEU A 339 -2.25 16.09 3.81
C LEU A 339 -1.63 17.40 3.36
N LYS A 340 -1.42 18.29 4.34
CA LYS A 340 -0.70 19.55 4.15
C LYS A 340 0.54 19.57 5.02
N ALA A 341 1.69 19.87 4.42
CA ALA A 341 3.00 19.94 5.09
C ALA A 341 3.16 21.16 6.00
#